data_AF-A0A0E0C5B7-F1
#
_entry.id   AF-A0A0E0C5B7-F1
#
_cell.length_a   1.000
_cell.length_b   1.000
_cell.length_c   1.000
_cell.angle_alpha   90.00
_cell.angle_beta   90.00
_cell.angle_gamma   90.00
#
_symmetry.space_group_name_H-M   'P 1'
#
loop_
_entity.id
_entity.type
_entity.pdbx_description
1 polymer ?
#
loop_
_entity_poly.entity_id
_entity_poly.type
_entity_poly.pdbx_seq_one_letter_code
_entity_poly.pdbx_strand_id
1 'polypeptide(L)'
;MEQQFILRVPPSVAERIERLMNQAAGASSSNPDDASLDLSFSEDGRSGTFMIGNESFPASLLDLPTVMESYKTYDDSVLIKTADIGQMIMVREEDDPAPEVVEYTHGLTPPMRDARRRRFRREPDLNVFDAFPLAFHGSTLSIITVIVPFTYVYRQNWFTELRSIS
;
A
#
# COMPACT_ATOMS: atom_id res chain seq x y z
N MET A 1 0.37 0.12 21.50
CA MET A 1 0.98 0.46 20.20
C MET A 1 0.07 1.46 19.53
N GLU A 2 0.64 2.51 18.94
CA GLU A 2 -0.13 3.51 18.19
C GLU A 2 -0.52 2.93 16.82
N GLN A 3 -1.73 3.26 16.35
CA GLN A 3 -2.19 2.92 15.00
C GLN A 3 -2.20 4.19 14.17
N GLN A 4 -1.62 4.11 12.97
CA GLN A 4 -1.50 5.24 12.06
C GLN A 4 -1.99 4.81 10.67
N PHE A 5 -2.64 5.74 9.99
CA PHE A 5 -3.21 5.54 8.66
C PHE A 5 -2.97 6.78 7.80
N ILE A 6 -2.98 6.59 6.48
CA ILE A 6 -2.97 7.71 5.54
C ILE A 6 -4.40 8.20 5.36
N LEU A 7 -4.66 9.49 5.59
CA LEU A 7 -5.91 10.14 5.20
C LEU A 7 -5.72 10.81 3.84
N ARG A 8 -6.48 10.37 2.84
CA ARG A 8 -6.52 10.97 1.51
C ARG A 8 -7.87 11.65 1.31
N VAL A 9 -7.83 12.93 0.94
CA VAL A 9 -9.01 13.77 0.77
C VAL A 9 -8.99 14.48 -0.59
N PRO A 10 -10.15 14.90 -1.12
CA PRO A 10 -10.21 15.80 -2.26
C PRO A 10 -9.51 17.14 -1.96
N PRO A 11 -8.99 17.86 -2.98
CA PRO A 11 -8.30 19.13 -2.77
C PRO A 11 -9.14 20.18 -2.02
N SER A 12 -10.44 20.24 -2.32
CA SER A 12 -11.42 21.11 -1.65
C SER A 12 -11.48 20.88 -0.14
N VAL A 13 -11.52 19.62 0.28
CA VAL A 13 -11.54 19.21 1.69
C VAL A 13 -10.17 19.44 2.34
N ALA A 14 -9.07 19.20 1.61
CA ALA A 14 -7.71 19.41 2.10
C ALA A 14 -7.46 20.85 2.54
N GLU A 15 -7.86 21.83 1.70
CA GLU A 15 -7.73 23.25 2.03
C GLU A 15 -8.49 23.62 3.32
N ARG A 16 -9.66 23.01 3.53
CA ARG A 16 -10.50 23.26 4.70
C ARG A 16 -9.85 22.69 5.96
N ILE A 17 -9.31 21.46 5.89
CA ILE A 17 -8.55 20.84 6.98
C ILE A 17 -7.32 21.69 7.34
N GLU A 18 -6.55 22.14 6.36
CA GLU A 18 -5.36 22.96 6.59
C GLU A 18 -5.70 24.28 7.31
N ARG A 19 -6.79 24.94 6.90
CA ARG A 19 -7.28 26.15 7.58
C ARG A 19 -7.66 25.86 9.03
N LEU A 20 -8.35 24.74 9.30
CA LEU A 20 -8.74 24.34 10.66
C LEU A 20 -7.51 24.03 11.54
N MET A 21 -6.53 23.30 11.00
CA MET A 21 -5.30 22.97 11.74
C MET A 21 -4.48 24.22 12.08
N ASN A 22 -4.39 25.17 11.15
CA ASN A 22 -3.67 26.43 11.36
C ASN A 22 -4.40 27.37 12.35
N GLN A 23 -5.73 27.40 12.32
CA GLN A 23 -6.54 28.18 13.28
C GLN A 23 -6.44 27.61 14.69
N ALA A 24 -6.53 26.29 14.84
CA ALA A 24 -6.37 25.59 16.11
C ALA A 24 -5.00 25.85 16.76
N ALA A 25 -3.95 26.04 15.96
CA ALA A 25 -2.61 26.35 16.44
C ALA A 25 -2.41 27.85 16.80
N GLY A 26 -3.24 28.77 16.28
CA GLY A 26 -2.99 30.21 16.30
C GLY A 26 -3.90 31.05 17.20
N ALA A 27 -5.19 30.71 17.34
CA ALA A 27 -6.12 31.47 18.19
C ALA A 27 -7.43 30.70 18.37
N SER A 28 -7.90 30.64 19.62
CA SER A 28 -9.20 30.11 20.02
C SER A 28 -10.34 30.74 19.20
N SER A 29 -10.97 29.99 18.30
CA SER A 29 -12.21 30.41 17.66
C SER A 29 -13.40 30.17 18.59
N SER A 30 -14.28 31.16 18.67
CA SER A 30 -15.40 31.27 19.61
C SER A 30 -16.63 30.42 19.26
N ASN A 31 -16.56 29.52 18.27
CA ASN A 31 -17.62 28.57 17.92
C ASN A 31 -17.01 27.15 17.77
N PRO A 32 -17.40 26.18 18.60
CA PRO A 32 -16.90 24.80 18.53
C PRO A 32 -17.51 23.97 17.39
N ASP A 33 -18.65 24.39 16.84
CA ASP A 33 -19.41 23.59 15.87
C ASP A 33 -18.89 23.70 14.43
N ASP A 34 -18.16 24.77 14.07
CA ASP A 34 -17.61 24.98 12.72
C ASP A 34 -16.27 24.26 12.45
N ALA A 35 -15.66 23.69 13.50
CA ALA A 35 -14.28 23.19 13.47
C ALA A 35 -14.13 21.71 13.87
N SER A 36 -15.23 20.95 13.95
CA SER A 36 -15.17 19.53 14.26
C SER A 36 -14.79 18.71 13.01
N LEU A 37 -13.81 17.82 13.18
CA LEU A 37 -13.50 16.76 12.26
C LEU A 37 -13.92 15.46 12.91
N ASP A 38 -14.78 14.69 12.24
CA ASP A 38 -15.21 13.39 12.73
C ASP A 38 -15.13 12.34 11.62
N LEU A 39 -14.91 11.10 12.03
CA LEU A 39 -14.77 9.96 11.14
C LEU A 39 -15.45 8.76 11.78
N SER A 40 -16.49 8.27 11.11
CA SER A 40 -17.25 7.10 11.54
C SER A 40 -17.19 6.02 10.47
N PHE A 41 -17.14 4.75 10.90
CA PHE A 41 -17.19 3.59 10.02
C PHE A 41 -18.49 2.81 10.25
N SER A 42 -19.03 2.22 9.19
CA SER A 42 -20.13 1.26 9.30
C SER A 42 -19.65 -0.08 9.86
N GLU A 43 -20.61 -0.97 10.13
CA GLU A 43 -20.35 -2.31 10.68
C GLU A 43 -19.43 -3.18 9.81
N ASP A 44 -19.36 -2.89 8.51
CA ASP A 44 -18.43 -3.55 7.58
C ASP A 44 -16.95 -3.20 7.85
N GLY A 45 -16.68 -2.19 8.66
CA GLY A 45 -15.33 -1.70 9.00
C GLY A 45 -14.56 -1.13 7.81
N ARG A 46 -15.22 -0.91 6.67
CA ARG A 46 -14.58 -0.47 5.42
C ARG A 46 -15.24 0.75 4.81
N SER A 47 -16.55 0.83 4.88
CA SER A 47 -17.26 2.03 4.46
C SER A 47 -17.39 2.97 5.66
N GLY A 48 -17.30 4.26 5.41
CA GLY A 48 -17.39 5.25 6.47
C GLY A 48 -17.86 6.59 5.96
N THR A 49 -18.03 7.51 6.90
CA THR A 49 -18.42 8.90 6.65
C THR A 49 -17.42 9.80 7.35
N PHE A 50 -16.81 10.70 6.59
CA PHE A 50 -15.95 11.76 7.10
C PHE A 50 -16.77 13.05 7.18
N MET A 51 -16.75 13.73 8.32
CA MET A 51 -17.51 14.95 8.54
C MET A 51 -16.58 16.12 8.85
N ILE A 52 -16.89 17.27 8.26
CA ILE A 52 -16.22 18.55 8.56
C ILE A 52 -17.28 19.63 8.82
N GLY A 53 -17.47 19.98 10.09
CA GLY A 53 -18.65 20.73 10.53
C GLY A 53 -19.94 19.97 10.19
N ASN A 54 -20.82 20.57 9.38
CA ASN A 54 -22.10 19.99 8.97
C ASN A 54 -22.06 19.24 7.62
N GLU A 55 -20.92 19.19 6.95
CA GLU A 55 -20.79 18.56 5.64
C GLU A 55 -20.24 17.14 5.79
N SER A 56 -20.87 16.17 5.12
CA SER A 56 -20.49 14.76 5.16
C SER A 56 -19.96 14.29 3.81
N PHE A 57 -18.91 13.48 3.87
CA PHE A 57 -18.22 12.92 2.72
C PHE A 57 -18.14 11.40 2.85
N PRO A 58 -18.41 10.65 1.77
CA PRO A 58 -18.18 9.21 1.78
C PRO A 58 -16.69 8.90 1.95
N ALA A 59 -16.38 7.98 2.85
CA ALA A 59 -15.04 7.49 3.13
C ALA A 59 -14.94 5.98 2.93
N SER A 60 -13.76 5.51 2.55
CA SER A 60 -13.50 4.07 2.36
C SER A 60 -12.10 3.71 2.86
N LEU A 61 -12.01 2.66 3.68
CA LEU A 61 -10.74 2.10 4.15
C LEU A 61 -10.20 1.12 3.11
N LEU A 62 -9.01 1.42 2.60
CA LEU A 62 -8.33 0.65 1.56
C LEU A 62 -6.98 0.15 2.05
N ASP A 63 -6.61 -1.05 1.59
CA ASP A 63 -5.32 -1.66 1.89
C ASP A 63 -4.26 -1.16 0.90
N LEU A 64 -3.17 -0.61 1.41
CA LEU A 64 -2.05 -0.16 0.59
C LEU A 64 -1.25 -1.36 0.07
N PRO A 65 -0.75 -1.32 -1.18
CA PRO A 65 0.09 -2.40 -1.70
C PRO A 65 1.47 -2.43 -1.04
N THR A 66 1.91 -1.32 -0.45
CA THR A 66 3.22 -1.15 0.18
C THR A 66 3.05 -0.88 1.67
N VAL A 67 3.86 -1.53 2.51
CA VAL A 67 4.02 -1.16 3.92
C VAL A 67 4.88 0.10 3.98
N MET A 68 4.38 1.12 4.68
CA MET A 68 5.08 2.36 4.95
C MET A 68 5.47 2.40 6.42
N GLU A 69 6.61 2.99 6.74
CA GLU A 69 7.07 3.17 8.11
C GLU A 69 7.05 4.65 8.45
N SER A 70 6.51 5.01 9.61
CA SER A 70 6.64 6.35 10.16
C SER A 70 7.79 6.41 11.14
N TYR A 71 8.52 7.52 11.09
CA TYR A 71 9.67 7.78 11.94
C TYR A 71 9.52 9.15 12.57
N LYS A 72 9.96 9.26 13.82
CA LYS A 72 10.19 10.55 14.46
C LYS A 72 11.68 10.75 14.66
N THR A 73 12.09 12.00 14.66
CA THR A 73 13.47 12.40 14.89
C THR A 73 13.50 13.71 15.66
N TYR A 74 14.61 13.95 16.37
CA TYR A 74 14.86 15.21 17.06
C TYR A 74 15.92 16.05 16.32
N ASP A 75 16.85 15.40 15.62
CA ASP A 75 18.04 15.99 15.03
C ASP A 75 18.22 15.65 13.54
N ASP A 76 17.21 15.03 12.93
CA ASP A 76 17.21 14.50 11.55
C ASP A 76 18.31 13.47 11.24
N SER A 77 19.03 12.99 12.27
CA SER A 77 20.11 12.02 12.12
C SER A 77 19.70 10.64 12.64
N VAL A 78 19.03 10.61 13.79
CA VAL A 78 18.51 9.39 14.38
C VAL A 78 17.02 9.31 14.11
N LEU A 79 16.63 8.33 13.29
CA LEU A 79 15.24 8.02 12.99
C LEU A 79 14.74 6.91 13.93
N ILE A 80 13.70 7.21 14.70
CA ILE A 80 13.05 6.24 15.60
C ILE A 80 11.73 5.84 14.97
N LYS A 81 11.59 4.55 14.62
CA LYS A 81 10.35 3.99 14.07
C LYS A 81 9.21 4.14 15.08
N THR A 82 8.06 4.61 14.63
CA THR A 82 6.87 4.81 15.46
C THR A 82 5.70 3.91 15.06
N ALA A 83 5.45 3.70 13.76
CA ALA A 83 4.41 2.79 13.30
C ALA A 83 4.70 2.18 11.92
N ASP A 84 4.01 1.07 11.65
CA ASP A 84 3.81 0.50 10.32
C ASP A 84 2.43 0.90 9.80
N ILE A 85 2.38 1.43 8.58
CA ILE A 85 1.17 1.93 7.93
C ILE A 85 0.94 1.10 6.67
N GLY A 86 -0.15 0.33 6.67
CA GLY A 86 -0.56 -0.52 5.56
C GLY A 86 -1.94 -0.17 4.99
N GLN A 87 -2.59 0.88 5.50
CA GLN A 87 -3.95 1.23 5.13
C GLN A 87 -4.11 2.74 4.90
N MET A 88 -5.10 3.08 4.08
CA MET A 88 -5.48 4.43 3.74
C MET A 88 -6.98 4.61 3.87
N ILE A 89 -7.39 5.73 4.44
CA ILE A 89 -8.77 6.20 4.43
C ILE A 89 -8.89 7.16 3.25
N MET A 90 -9.70 6.79 2.27
CA MET A 90 -9.96 7.58 1.08
C MET A 90 -11.33 8.26 1.22
N VAL A 91 -11.31 9.57 1.42
CA VAL A 91 -12.48 10.43 1.37
C VAL A 91 -12.72 10.81 -0.09
N ARG A 92 -13.98 10.76 -0.50
CA ARG A 92 -14.44 10.99 -1.87
C ARG A 92 -15.47 12.12 -1.90
N GLU A 93 -15.69 12.67 -3.08
CA GLU A 93 -16.85 13.52 -3.35
C GLU A 93 -18.09 12.63 -3.54
N GLU A 94 -19.29 13.19 -3.37
CA GLU A 94 -20.55 12.42 -3.43
C GLU A 94 -20.78 11.75 -4.79
N ASP A 95 -20.30 12.38 -5.86
CA ASP A 95 -20.43 11.89 -7.25
C ASP A 95 -19.38 10.83 -7.65
N ASP A 96 -18.33 10.62 -6.85
CA ASP A 96 -17.23 9.71 -7.18
C ASP A 96 -17.58 8.27 -6.74
N PRO A 97 -17.56 7.25 -7.64
CA PRO A 97 -17.94 5.89 -7.30
C PRO A 97 -17.10 5.30 -6.16
N ALA A 98 -17.72 4.40 -5.40
CA ALA A 98 -17.01 3.66 -4.36
C ALA A 98 -15.98 2.71 -4.98
N PRO A 99 -14.79 2.58 -4.37
CA PRO A 99 -13.80 1.61 -4.82
C PRO A 99 -14.38 0.19 -4.71
N GLU A 100 -14.46 -0.52 -5.84
CA GLU A 100 -14.98 -1.89 -5.90
C GLU A 100 -14.04 -2.90 -5.23
N VAL A 101 -12.75 -2.57 -5.20
CA VAL A 101 -11.70 -3.44 -4.66
C VAL A 101 -11.13 -2.80 -3.40
N VAL A 102 -11.05 -3.60 -2.35
CA VAL A 102 -10.47 -3.25 -1.05
C VAL A 102 -9.01 -2.82 -1.17
N GLU A 103 -8.28 -3.50 -2.04
CA GLU A 103 -6.86 -3.27 -2.25
C GLU A 103 -6.64 -2.11 -3.20
N TYR A 104 -5.87 -1.13 -2.74
CA TYR A 104 -5.49 0.01 -3.53
C TYR A 104 -4.39 -0.37 -4.53
N THR A 105 -4.52 0.12 -5.77
CA THR A 105 -3.66 -0.33 -6.87
C THR A 105 -2.30 0.34 -6.89
N HIS A 106 -2.16 1.51 -6.28
CA HIS A 106 -0.95 2.35 -6.35
C HIS A 106 -0.28 2.47 -4.98
N GLY A 107 1.04 2.62 -4.95
CA GLY A 107 1.73 3.13 -3.76
C GLY A 107 1.57 4.65 -3.61
N LEU A 108 2.00 5.19 -2.48
CA LEU A 108 1.91 6.63 -2.20
C LEU A 108 2.86 7.48 -3.06
N THR A 109 3.99 6.91 -3.48
CA THR A 109 5.02 7.64 -4.23
C THR A 109 4.85 7.44 -5.74
N PRO A 110 5.17 8.45 -6.58
CA PRO A 110 5.00 8.36 -8.04
C PRO A 110 5.64 7.12 -8.70
N PRO A 111 6.85 6.68 -8.31
CA PRO A 111 7.47 5.46 -8.88
C PRO A 111 6.72 4.15 -8.58
N MET A 112 5.84 4.17 -7.59
CA MET A 112 5.03 3.03 -7.12
C MET A 112 3.62 3.03 -7.71
N ARG A 113 3.36 3.79 -8.78
CA ARG A 113 2.13 3.67 -9.54
C ARG A 113 1.97 2.25 -10.09
N ASP A 114 0.78 1.68 -9.88
CA ASP A 114 0.44 0.28 -10.19
C ASP A 114 1.46 -0.74 -9.63
N ALA A 115 1.87 -0.56 -8.36
CA ALA A 115 2.96 -1.30 -7.72
C ALA A 115 2.85 -2.82 -7.92
N ARG A 116 1.69 -3.42 -7.63
CA ARG A 116 1.47 -4.87 -7.75
C ARG A 116 1.63 -5.38 -9.19
N ARG A 117 1.16 -4.60 -10.17
CA ARG A 117 1.22 -4.98 -11.59
C ARG A 117 2.61 -4.79 -12.19
N ARG A 118 3.32 -3.72 -11.81
CA ARG A 118 4.55 -3.26 -12.48
C ARG A 118 5.85 -3.59 -11.72
N ARG A 119 5.81 -3.68 -10.40
CA ARG A 119 7.02 -3.74 -9.54
C ARG A 119 7.12 -5.04 -8.78
N PHE A 120 6.00 -5.57 -8.30
CA PHE A 120 6.04 -6.78 -7.47
C PHE A 120 6.22 -8.01 -8.34
N ARG A 121 7.17 -8.86 -7.95
CA ARG A 121 7.38 -10.16 -8.58
C ARG A 121 6.14 -11.01 -8.34
N ARG A 122 5.54 -11.54 -9.40
CA ARG A 122 4.44 -12.50 -9.29
C ARG A 122 4.95 -13.79 -8.67
N GLU A 123 4.16 -14.37 -7.78
CA GLU A 123 4.43 -15.70 -7.28
C GLU A 123 4.16 -16.73 -8.40
N PRO A 124 5.02 -17.74 -8.56
CA PRO A 124 4.74 -18.81 -9.51
C PRO A 124 3.49 -19.57 -9.07
N ASP A 125 2.58 -19.83 -10.00
CA ASP A 125 1.39 -20.62 -9.74
C ASP A 125 1.80 -22.04 -9.33
N LEU A 126 1.58 -22.41 -8.05
CA LEU A 126 1.92 -23.74 -7.53
C LEU A 126 1.12 -24.86 -8.20
N ASN A 127 -0.01 -24.53 -8.83
CA ASN A 127 -0.84 -25.47 -9.58
C ASN A 127 -0.14 -26.07 -10.82
N VAL A 128 1.00 -25.51 -11.25
CA VAL A 128 1.79 -26.06 -12.38
C VAL A 128 2.58 -27.31 -11.96
N PHE A 129 2.88 -27.48 -10.66
CA PHE A 129 3.54 -28.69 -10.17
C PHE A 129 2.60 -29.91 -10.09
N ASP A 130 1.29 -29.69 -9.89
CA ASP A 130 0.29 -30.76 -9.89
C ASP A 130 -0.08 -31.24 -11.30
N ALA A 131 0.32 -30.50 -12.34
CA ALA A 131 0.02 -30.80 -13.74
C ALA A 131 1.02 -31.77 -14.41
N PHE A 132 2.05 -32.24 -13.69
CA PHE A 132 2.91 -33.32 -14.16
C PHE A 132 2.46 -34.64 -13.52
N PRO A 133 1.62 -35.46 -14.21
CA PRO A 133 1.47 -36.84 -13.80
C PRO A 133 2.83 -37.51 -13.96
N LEU A 134 3.49 -37.83 -12.86
CA LEU A 134 4.62 -38.75 -12.82
C LEU A 134 4.09 -40.12 -13.29
N ALA A 135 4.02 -40.32 -14.60
CA ALA A 135 3.71 -41.61 -15.19
C ALA A 135 4.88 -42.55 -14.88
N PHE A 136 4.80 -43.24 -13.74
CA PHE A 136 5.65 -44.38 -13.40
C PHE A 136 5.35 -45.52 -14.39
N HIS A 137 5.93 -45.45 -15.58
CA HIS A 137 6.07 -46.61 -16.43
C HIS A 137 7.31 -47.36 -15.96
N GLY A 138 7.07 -48.50 -15.32
CA GLY A 138 8.10 -49.41 -14.85
C GLY A 138 8.98 -49.85 -16.03
N SER A 139 10.17 -49.27 -16.11
CA SER A 139 11.30 -49.76 -16.89
C SER A 139 12.56 -49.06 -16.38
N THR A 140 13.54 -49.88 -16.04
CA THR A 140 14.84 -49.57 -15.43
C THR A 140 15.53 -48.27 -15.87
N LEU A 141 15.99 -47.53 -14.85
CA LEU A 141 17.15 -46.64 -14.84
C LEU A 141 17.25 -45.58 -15.96
N SER A 142 16.71 -44.40 -15.68
CA SER A 142 17.23 -43.12 -16.20
C SER A 142 16.91 -42.01 -15.20
N ILE A 143 17.73 -41.91 -14.15
CA ILE A 143 17.73 -40.79 -13.18
C ILE A 143 18.39 -39.55 -13.82
N ILE A 144 18.02 -39.23 -15.06
CA ILE A 144 18.57 -38.09 -15.80
C ILE A 144 17.39 -37.45 -16.51
N THR A 145 16.80 -36.42 -15.89
CA THR A 145 16.10 -35.24 -16.48
C THR A 145 15.11 -34.63 -15.47
N VAL A 146 15.52 -34.29 -14.24
CA VAL A 146 14.77 -33.33 -13.40
C VAL A 146 15.69 -32.49 -12.49
N ILE A 147 16.91 -32.17 -12.94
CA ILE A 147 17.79 -31.21 -12.26
C ILE A 147 18.25 -30.13 -13.25
N VAL A 148 17.34 -29.62 -14.09
CA VAL A 148 17.58 -28.40 -14.88
C VAL A 148 16.25 -27.70 -15.04
N PRO A 149 15.85 -26.86 -14.07
CA PRO A 149 15.91 -25.43 -14.37
C PRO A 149 16.31 -24.55 -13.16
N PHE A 150 16.97 -25.09 -12.14
CA PHE A 150 17.44 -24.25 -11.01
C PHE A 150 18.76 -23.50 -11.28
N THR A 151 19.45 -23.80 -12.38
CA THR A 151 20.77 -23.22 -12.70
C THR A 151 20.78 -22.21 -13.84
N TYR A 152 19.65 -22.00 -14.55
CA TYR A 152 19.66 -21.12 -15.74
C TYR A 152 19.44 -19.62 -15.43
N VAL A 153 19.01 -19.26 -14.23
CA VAL A 153 18.76 -17.84 -13.86
C VAL A 153 19.97 -17.17 -13.19
N TYR A 154 20.96 -17.92 -12.69
CA TYR A 154 22.15 -17.33 -12.04
C TYR A 154 23.33 -17.07 -12.98
N ARG A 155 23.25 -17.46 -14.26
CA ARG A 155 24.37 -17.36 -15.22
C ARG A 155 24.21 -16.26 -16.28
N GLN A 156 23.56 -15.14 -15.94
CA GLN A 156 23.48 -13.96 -16.81
C GLN A 156 23.92 -12.65 -16.14
N ASN A 157 24.24 -12.64 -14.84
CA ASN A 157 24.70 -11.42 -14.16
C ASN A 157 26.16 -11.44 -13.65
N TRP A 158 26.90 -12.54 -13.85
CA TRP A 158 28.33 -12.64 -13.47
C TRP A 158 29.30 -12.45 -14.64
N PHE A 159 28.81 -12.29 -15.88
CA PHE A 159 29.66 -12.20 -17.08
C PHE A 159 29.84 -10.78 -17.61
N THR A 160 29.18 -9.79 -17.03
CA THR A 160 29.27 -8.38 -17.45
C THR A 160 30.29 -7.57 -16.66
N GLU A 161 30.87 -8.10 -15.57
CA GLU A 161 31.79 -7.36 -14.69
C GLU A 161 33.26 -7.81 -14.80
N LEU A 162 33.58 -8.76 -15.70
CA LEU A 162 34.95 -9.24 -15.97
C LEU A 162 35.51 -8.81 -17.34
N ARG A 163 34.99 -7.73 -17.93
CA ARG A 163 35.56 -7.09 -19.14
C ARG A 163 35.96 -5.61 -18.96
N SER A 164 36.08 -5.14 -17.72
CA SER A 164 36.58 -3.79 -17.42
C SER A 164 37.89 -3.77 -16.61
N ILE A 165 38.62 -4.90 -16.56
CA ILE A 165 39.97 -4.94 -16.00
C ILE A 165 40.85 -5.75 -16.96
N SER A 166 41.27 -5.10 -18.04
CA SER A 166 42.52 -5.32 -18.76
C SER A 166 42.84 -4.10 -19.61
#